data_AF-A0A2E7J7R4-F1
#
_entry.id   AF-A0A2E7J7R4-F1
#
_cell.length_a   1.000
_cell.length_b   1.000
_cell.length_c   1.000
_cell.angle_alpha   90.00
_cell.angle_beta   90.00
_cell.angle_gamma   90.00
#
_symmetry.space_group_name_H-M   'P 1'
#
loop_
_entity.id
_entity.type
_entity.pdbx_description
1 polymer ?
#
loop_
_entity_poly.entity_id
_entity_poly.type
_entity_poly.pdbx_seq_one_letter_code
_entity_poly.pdbx_strand_id
1 'polypeptide(L)'
;MKRAAIQYSGIGLILIAFSSTANAVSVNEITAKEAQGCNLIETLEVSDNSREKALNKLKKEAAETRADSILILDSSESRFRKPTLAGGIKTVNKVTLEAELYDCLQQNKRPDTSSGKKEKKKEKSIKERLEILQNLRDDDLITGEEYSQKKSEILQDL
;
A
#
# COMPACT_ATOMS: atom_id res chain seq x y z
N MET A 1 -66.20 -5.67 -13.64
CA MET A 1 -65.20 -4.60 -13.73
C MET A 1 -64.08 -4.89 -12.73
N LYS A 2 -62.88 -4.41 -13.03
CA LYS A 2 -61.57 -4.98 -12.64
C LYS A 2 -61.19 -4.76 -11.16
N ARG A 3 -60.44 -5.74 -10.64
CA ARG A 3 -59.73 -5.77 -9.35
C ARG A 3 -58.51 -4.83 -9.35
N ALA A 4 -58.14 -4.28 -8.20
CA ALA A 4 -56.74 -4.18 -7.75
C ALA A 4 -56.67 -3.72 -6.28
N ALA A 5 -56.38 -4.67 -5.37
CA ALA A 5 -55.86 -4.37 -4.04
C ALA A 5 -54.35 -4.22 -4.19
N ILE A 6 -53.81 -3.04 -3.88
CA ILE A 6 -52.37 -2.78 -3.91
C ILE A 6 -51.82 -3.17 -2.55
N GLN A 7 -51.22 -4.36 -2.49
CA GLN A 7 -50.37 -4.82 -1.42
C GLN A 7 -49.12 -3.93 -1.39
N TYR A 8 -48.97 -3.11 -0.34
CA TYR A 8 -47.68 -2.48 -0.03
C TYR A 8 -46.76 -3.55 0.55
N SER A 9 -45.99 -4.19 -0.33
CA SER A 9 -44.83 -5.00 0.05
C SER A 9 -43.73 -4.03 0.51
N GLY A 10 -43.59 -3.89 1.82
CA GLY A 10 -42.53 -3.11 2.44
C GLY A 10 -41.18 -3.79 2.20
N ILE A 11 -40.49 -3.41 1.12
CA ILE A 11 -39.10 -3.77 0.87
C ILE A 11 -38.27 -3.00 1.89
N GLY A 12 -37.85 -3.69 2.95
CA GLY A 12 -36.89 -3.19 3.92
C GLY A 12 -35.56 -2.88 3.22
N LEU A 13 -35.27 -1.59 3.08
CA LEU A 13 -33.96 -1.08 2.69
C LEU A 13 -33.00 -1.34 3.85
N ILE A 14 -32.31 -2.49 3.80
CA ILE A 14 -31.18 -2.79 4.68
C ILE A 14 -30.05 -1.84 4.24
N LEU A 15 -29.89 -0.74 4.98
CA LEU A 15 -28.71 0.11 4.96
C LEU A 15 -27.53 -0.72 5.47
N ILE A 16 -26.76 -1.30 4.55
CA ILE A 16 -25.46 -1.88 4.85
C ILE A 16 -24.54 -0.70 5.19
N ALA A 17 -24.43 -0.39 6.47
CA ALA A 17 -23.40 0.51 6.97
C ALA A 17 -22.06 -0.18 6.75
N PHE A 18 -21.34 0.23 5.70
CA PHE A 18 -19.92 -0.09 5.55
C PHE A 18 -19.17 0.66 6.65
N SER A 19 -19.09 0.04 7.82
CA SER A 19 -18.13 0.40 8.86
C SER A 19 -16.74 0.19 8.27
N SER A 20 -16.20 1.23 7.66
CA SER A 20 -14.79 1.29 7.32
C SER A 20 -14.07 1.35 8.66
N THR A 21 -13.66 0.21 9.20
CA THR A 21 -12.66 0.19 10.25
C THR A 21 -11.43 0.80 9.62
N ALA A 22 -11.20 2.09 9.91
CA ALA A 22 -9.95 2.76 9.66
C ALA A 22 -8.92 2.02 10.51
N ASN A 23 -8.34 0.95 9.95
CA ASN A 23 -7.08 0.44 10.42
C ASN A 23 -6.17 1.66 10.39
N ALA A 24 -5.67 2.06 11.56
CA ALA A 24 -4.67 3.10 11.64
C ALA A 24 -3.48 2.59 10.83
N VAL A 25 -3.41 3.00 9.56
CA VAL A 25 -2.28 2.71 8.69
C VAL A 25 -1.13 3.46 9.33
N SER A 26 -0.28 2.71 10.02
CA SER A 26 0.92 3.26 10.65
C SER A 26 1.86 3.64 9.51
N VAL A 27 1.93 4.93 9.21
CA VAL A 27 2.84 5.45 8.19
C VAL A 27 4.27 5.35 8.71
N ASN A 28 5.10 4.58 8.01
CA ASN A 28 6.48 4.31 8.38
C ASN A 28 7.46 5.24 7.64
N GLU A 29 8.51 5.68 8.31
CA GLU A 29 9.63 6.35 7.62
C GLU A 29 10.57 5.27 7.07
N ILE A 30 10.91 5.36 5.80
CA ILE A 30 11.74 4.40 5.08
C ILE A 30 13.00 5.05 4.52
N THR A 31 13.98 4.23 4.21
CA THR A 31 15.21 4.62 3.52
C THR A 31 15.06 4.54 2.01
N ALA A 32 15.94 5.22 1.27
CA ALA A 32 15.97 5.16 -0.19
C ALA A 32 16.15 3.72 -0.74
N LYS A 33 16.76 2.81 0.04
CA LYS A 33 16.90 1.40 -0.31
C LYS A 33 15.56 0.65 -0.22
N GLU A 34 14.79 0.91 0.83
CA GLU A 34 13.47 0.30 1.04
C GLU A 34 12.46 0.82 0.01
N ALA A 35 12.58 2.09 -0.39
CA ALA A 35 11.74 2.71 -1.43
C ALA A 35 11.85 2.05 -2.82
N GLN A 36 12.95 1.36 -3.14
CA GLN A 36 13.13 0.69 -4.44
C GLN A 36 12.09 -0.41 -4.69
N GLY A 37 11.56 -0.99 -3.62
CA GLY A 37 10.49 -1.97 -3.63
C GLY A 37 9.16 -1.36 -3.19
N CYS A 38 8.90 -0.09 -3.49
CA CYS A 38 7.62 0.56 -3.22
C CYS A 38 7.12 1.34 -4.43
N ASN A 39 5.81 1.58 -4.51
CA ASN A 39 5.24 2.43 -5.55
C ASN A 39 5.19 3.89 -5.07
N LEU A 40 5.84 4.80 -5.79
CA LEU A 40 5.76 6.23 -5.50
C LEU A 40 4.34 6.73 -5.79
N ILE A 41 3.72 7.39 -4.81
CA ILE A 41 2.41 8.03 -4.95
C ILE A 41 2.59 9.50 -5.31
N GLU A 42 3.35 10.23 -4.50
CA GLU A 42 3.47 11.68 -4.61
C GLU A 42 4.78 12.16 -3.98
N THR A 43 5.32 13.27 -4.49
CA THR A 43 6.42 14.01 -3.88
C THR A 43 5.88 15.35 -3.40
N LEU A 44 6.13 15.70 -2.15
CA LEU A 44 5.62 16.94 -1.57
C LEU A 44 6.58 17.57 -0.57
N GLU A 45 6.40 18.88 -0.36
CA GLU A 45 7.13 19.67 0.62
C GLU A 45 6.17 20.20 1.68
N VAL A 46 6.52 20.02 2.96
CA VAL A 46 5.80 20.64 4.07
C VAL A 46 6.73 21.45 4.94
N SER A 47 6.17 22.46 5.61
CA SER A 47 6.92 23.22 6.61
C SER A 47 6.12 23.52 7.87
N ASP A 48 6.84 23.59 8.99
CA ASP A 48 6.31 23.97 10.30
C ASP A 48 7.41 24.58 11.19
N ASN A 49 7.07 24.94 12.43
CA ASN A 49 7.99 25.55 13.38
C ASN A 49 8.90 24.56 14.13
N SER A 50 8.66 23.24 13.96
CA SER A 50 9.53 22.17 14.44
C SER A 50 9.49 20.98 13.48
N ARG A 51 10.56 20.17 13.50
CA ARG A 51 10.65 18.94 12.69
C ARG A 51 9.51 17.97 13.00
N GLU A 52 9.18 17.79 14.28
CA GLU A 52 8.10 16.90 14.72
C GLU A 52 6.74 17.27 14.10
N LYS A 53 6.41 18.56 14.05
CA LYS A 53 5.16 19.01 13.44
C LYS A 53 5.15 18.90 11.93
N ALA A 54 6.28 19.19 11.29
CA ALA A 54 6.44 18.97 9.85
C ALA A 54 6.27 17.47 9.52
N LEU A 55 6.86 16.58 10.31
CA LEU A 55 6.67 15.13 10.20
C LEU A 55 5.21 14.71 10.40
N ASN A 56 4.53 15.25 11.41
CA ASN A 56 3.11 14.93 11.64
C ASN A 56 2.22 15.40 10.49
N LYS A 57 2.54 16.52 9.84
CA LYS A 57 1.89 16.94 8.60
C LYS A 57 2.14 15.93 7.48
N LEU A 58 3.40 15.52 7.24
CA LEU A 58 3.71 14.49 6.25
C LEU A 58 2.92 13.20 6.49
N LYS A 59 2.85 12.72 7.74
CA LYS A 59 2.08 11.51 8.09
C LYS A 59 0.59 11.66 7.81
N LYS A 60 0.05 12.86 8.00
CA LYS A 60 -1.35 13.17 7.68
C LYS A 60 -1.58 13.16 6.17
N GLU A 61 -0.72 13.83 5.39
CA GLU A 61 -0.78 13.80 3.93
C GLU A 61 -0.62 12.38 3.37
N ALA A 62 0.28 11.59 3.94
CA ALA A 62 0.47 10.18 3.60
C ALA A 62 -0.82 9.37 3.82
N ALA A 63 -1.47 9.52 4.98
CA ALA A 63 -2.73 8.85 5.25
C ALA A 63 -3.87 9.29 4.30
N GLU A 64 -3.91 10.58 3.94
CA GLU A 64 -4.92 11.13 3.02
C GLU A 64 -4.73 10.63 1.58
N THR A 65 -3.48 10.47 1.16
CA THR A 65 -3.10 9.94 -0.16
C THR A 65 -2.99 8.41 -0.22
N ARG A 66 -3.29 7.73 0.90
CA ARG A 66 -3.19 6.27 1.08
C ARG A 66 -1.77 5.71 0.93
N ALA A 67 -0.76 6.53 1.18
CA ALA A 67 0.61 6.07 1.38
C ALA A 67 0.76 5.36 2.72
N ASP A 68 1.57 4.32 2.75
CA ASP A 68 1.94 3.58 3.96
C ASP A 68 3.37 3.93 4.44
N SER A 69 4.15 4.61 3.60
CA SER A 69 5.56 4.88 3.85
C SER A 69 5.95 6.28 3.37
N ILE A 70 6.93 6.89 4.05
CA ILE A 70 7.48 8.21 3.75
C ILE A 70 9.00 8.10 3.64
N LEU A 71 9.59 8.64 2.59
CA LEU A 71 11.03 8.87 2.47
C LEU A 71 11.31 10.37 2.56
N ILE A 72 12.11 10.81 3.53
CA ILE A 72 12.56 12.20 3.59
C ILE A 72 13.76 12.38 2.65
N LEU A 73 13.62 13.24 1.64
CA LEU A 73 14.68 13.56 0.69
C LEU A 73 15.60 14.63 1.26
N ASP A 74 15.02 15.72 1.76
CA ASP A 74 15.75 16.84 2.31
C ASP A 74 15.06 17.44 3.53
N SER A 75 15.86 18.09 4.38
CA SER A 75 15.42 18.76 5.60
C SER A 75 16.20 20.05 5.78
N SER A 76 15.53 21.18 5.62
CA SER A 76 16.11 22.50 5.85
C SER A 76 15.53 23.18 7.09
N GLU A 77 16.38 23.87 7.85
CA GLU A 77 15.97 24.71 8.97
C GLU A 77 16.39 26.16 8.70
N SER A 78 15.47 27.09 8.93
CA SER A 78 15.70 28.52 8.80
C SER A 78 15.16 29.27 10.00
N ARG A 79 15.79 30.40 10.32
CA ARG A 79 15.42 31.25 11.45
C ARG A 79 15.22 32.68 10.98
N PHE A 80 14.07 33.25 11.31
CA PHE A 80 13.70 34.60 10.90
C PHE A 80 13.42 35.45 12.13
N ARG A 81 13.91 36.69 12.12
CA ARG A 81 13.56 37.69 13.13
C ARG A 81 12.36 38.49 12.66
N LYS A 82 11.31 38.54 13.48
CA LYS A 82 10.10 39.32 13.23
C LYS A 82 9.87 40.30 14.37
N PRO A 83 9.61 41.59 14.08
CA PRO A 83 9.19 42.55 15.09
C PRO A 83 7.87 42.12 15.75
N THR A 84 7.70 42.43 17.03
CA THR A 84 6.46 42.20 17.78
C THR A 84 5.75 43.53 18.02
N LEU A 85 4.42 43.47 18.16
CA LEU A 85 3.60 44.66 18.46
C LEU A 85 3.94 45.33 19.80
N ALA A 86 4.56 44.58 20.72
CA ALA A 86 5.01 45.07 22.03
C ALA A 86 6.41 45.72 22.00
N GLY A 87 6.98 45.96 20.81
CA GLY A 87 8.28 46.63 20.67
C GLY A 87 9.51 45.72 20.85
N GLY A 88 9.33 44.40 20.81
CA GLY A 88 10.42 43.41 20.87
C GLY A 88 10.72 42.75 19.53
N ILE A 89 11.78 41.93 19.48
CA ILE A 89 12.08 41.05 18.34
C ILE A 89 11.82 39.60 18.75
N LYS A 90 11.04 38.88 17.95
CA LYS A 90 10.83 37.44 18.09
C LYS A 90 11.60 36.68 17.01
N THR A 91 12.31 35.64 17.41
CA THR A 91 12.87 34.67 16.46
C THR A 91 11.83 33.58 16.18
N VAL A 92 11.59 33.30 14.91
CA VAL A 92 10.69 32.24 14.43
C VAL A 92 11.53 31.22 13.69
N ASN A 93 11.44 29.97 14.12
CA ASN A 93 12.05 28.84 13.41
C ASN A 93 11.07 28.33 12.37
N LYS A 94 11.59 27.92 11.22
CA LYS A 94 10.86 27.21 10.17
C LYS A 94 11.70 26.02 9.75
N VAL A 95 11.14 24.83 9.88
CA VAL A 95 11.66 23.56 9.37
C VAL A 95 10.84 23.19 8.15
N THR A 96 11.51 22.95 7.04
CA THR A 96 10.91 22.45 5.80
C THR A 96 11.42 21.04 5.55
N LEU A 97 10.52 20.12 5.23
CA LEU A 97 10.83 18.74 4.87
C LEU A 97 10.30 18.49 3.46
N GLU A 98 11.19 18.03 2.59
CA GLU A 98 10.84 17.48 1.28
C GLU A 98 10.79 15.97 1.40
N ALA A 99 9.69 15.36 0.97
CA ALA A 99 9.47 13.95 1.13
C ALA A 99 8.71 13.32 -0.03
N GLU A 100 8.96 12.04 -0.22
CA GLU A 100 8.25 11.17 -1.14
C GLU A 100 7.35 10.21 -0.37
N LEU A 101 6.13 10.04 -0.85
CA LEU A 101 5.12 9.17 -0.28
C LEU A 101 5.01 7.89 -1.09
N TYR A 102 5.03 6.75 -0.41
CA TYR A 102 5.10 5.43 -1.02
C TYR A 102 3.98 4.50 -0.54
N ASP A 103 3.58 3.57 -1.42
CA ASP A 103 2.81 2.36 -1.09
C ASP A 103 3.72 1.13 -1.26
N CYS A 104 4.14 0.57 -0.14
CA CYS A 104 4.99 -0.61 -0.06
C CYS A 104 4.17 -1.91 0.13
N LEU A 105 2.99 -1.83 0.75
CA LEU A 105 2.14 -2.97 1.08
C LEU A 105 1.50 -3.60 -0.16
N GLN A 106 1.25 -2.82 -1.23
CA GLN A 106 0.79 -3.38 -2.50
C GLN A 106 1.83 -4.26 -3.22
N GLN A 107 3.12 -4.22 -2.84
CA GLN A 107 4.15 -5.06 -3.48
C GLN A 107 4.15 -6.52 -3.04
N ASN A 108 3.50 -6.86 -1.91
CA ASN A 108 3.22 -8.26 -1.57
C ASN A 108 2.19 -8.94 -2.53
N LYS A 109 1.71 -8.22 -3.56
CA LYS A 109 0.77 -8.75 -4.55
C LYS A 109 1.27 -8.75 -6.00
N ARG A 110 2.55 -8.44 -6.27
CA ARG A 110 3.12 -8.60 -7.62
C ARG A 110 4.55 -9.13 -7.56
N PRO A 111 4.81 -10.38 -7.99
CA PRO A 111 6.15 -10.83 -8.23
C PRO A 111 6.53 -10.43 -9.64
N ASP A 112 7.44 -9.47 -9.82
CA ASP A 112 8.23 -9.43 -11.04
C ASP A 112 9.66 -8.95 -10.77
N THR A 113 10.54 -9.94 -10.80
CA THR A 113 11.85 -9.90 -11.46
C THR A 113 12.81 -8.74 -11.15
N SER A 114 13.84 -9.03 -10.35
CA SER A 114 15.21 -8.70 -10.78
C SER A 114 16.26 -9.74 -10.33
N SER A 115 16.90 -10.27 -11.37
CA SER A 115 18.18 -10.96 -11.51
C SER A 115 19.10 -11.20 -10.29
N GLY A 116 19.51 -12.46 -10.12
CA GLY A 116 20.81 -12.80 -9.53
C GLY A 116 21.05 -14.30 -9.34
N LYS A 117 21.83 -14.90 -10.25
CA LYS A 117 22.45 -16.25 -10.22
C LYS A 117 21.65 -17.45 -10.79
N LYS A 118 21.95 -17.74 -12.07
CA LYS A 118 22.06 -19.10 -12.67
C LYS A 118 23.03 -19.91 -11.79
N GLU A 119 22.91 -21.20 -11.46
CA GLU A 119 22.42 -22.41 -12.11
C GLU A 119 21.90 -23.36 -11.00
N LYS A 120 20.64 -23.85 -11.14
CA LYS A 120 19.87 -24.81 -10.29
C LYS A 120 18.35 -24.57 -10.37
N LYS A 121 17.90 -23.71 -11.30
CA LYS A 121 16.54 -23.17 -11.35
C LYS A 121 15.51 -24.06 -12.05
N LYS A 122 15.92 -24.97 -12.94
CA LYS A 122 14.98 -25.84 -13.68
C LYS A 122 14.33 -26.88 -12.77
N GLU A 123 15.13 -27.59 -11.98
CA GLU A 123 14.65 -28.66 -11.11
C GLU A 123 13.80 -28.15 -9.94
N LYS A 124 14.16 -26.98 -9.38
CA LYS A 124 13.33 -26.28 -8.37
C LYS A 124 12.01 -25.79 -8.94
N SER A 125 12.00 -25.27 -10.18
CA SER A 125 10.78 -24.78 -10.83
C SER A 125 9.76 -25.89 -11.12
N ILE A 126 10.20 -27.08 -11.52
CA ILE A 126 9.29 -28.21 -11.77
C ILE A 126 8.67 -28.70 -10.46
N LYS A 127 9.48 -28.81 -9.40
CA LYS A 127 8.98 -29.20 -8.06
C LYS A 127 7.96 -28.19 -7.52
N GLU A 128 8.26 -26.90 -7.63
CA GLU A 128 7.36 -25.81 -7.22
C GLU A 128 6.03 -25.85 -8.03
N ARG A 129 6.10 -26.09 -9.35
CA ARG A 129 4.89 -26.23 -10.19
C ARG A 129 4.03 -27.43 -9.79
N LEU A 130 4.65 -28.56 -9.42
CA LEU A 130 3.93 -29.75 -8.96
C LEU A 130 3.29 -29.54 -7.58
N GLU A 131 3.95 -28.80 -6.69
CA GLU A 131 3.43 -28.46 -5.36
C GLU A 131 2.23 -27.53 -5.45
N ILE A 132 2.30 -26.48 -6.28
CA ILE A 132 1.14 -25.60 -6.55
C ILE A 132 -0.02 -26.41 -7.13
N LEU A 133 0.24 -27.28 -8.12
CA LEU A 133 -0.79 -28.09 -8.74
C LEU A 133 -1.44 -29.06 -7.75
N GLN A 134 -0.68 -29.59 -6.80
CA GLN A 134 -1.21 -30.43 -5.72
C GLN A 134 -2.10 -29.63 -4.78
N ASN A 135 -1.68 -28.44 -4.35
CA ASN A 135 -2.50 -27.58 -3.48
C ASN A 135 -3.82 -27.19 -4.15
N LEU A 136 -3.80 -26.86 -5.45
CA LEU A 136 -5.03 -26.56 -6.20
C LEU A 136 -6.02 -27.74 -6.24
N ARG A 137 -5.52 -28.98 -6.30
CA ARG A 137 -6.37 -30.17 -6.23
C ARG A 137 -6.90 -30.39 -4.81
N ASP A 138 -6.04 -30.23 -3.81
CA ASP A 138 -6.39 -30.45 -2.40
C ASP A 138 -7.39 -29.40 -1.88
N ASP A 139 -7.38 -28.19 -2.46
CA ASP A 139 -8.36 -27.12 -2.22
C ASP A 139 -9.65 -27.26 -3.06
N ASP A 140 -9.84 -28.38 -3.79
CA ASP A 140 -10.96 -28.64 -4.73
C ASP A 140 -11.13 -27.54 -5.81
N LEU A 141 -10.07 -26.78 -6.11
CA LEU A 141 -10.07 -25.71 -7.12
C LEU A 141 -9.93 -26.24 -8.55
N ILE A 142 -9.42 -27.46 -8.69
CA ILE A 142 -9.31 -28.18 -9.98
C ILE A 142 -9.78 -29.62 -9.82
N THR A 143 -10.32 -30.17 -10.90
CA THR A 143 -10.75 -31.57 -10.96
C THR A 143 -9.56 -32.53 -11.09
N GLY A 144 -9.78 -33.81 -10.77
CA GLY A 144 -8.74 -34.85 -10.93
C GLY A 144 -8.27 -35.03 -12.38
N GLU A 145 -9.14 -34.77 -13.36
CA GLU A 145 -8.81 -34.80 -14.79
C GLU A 145 -7.87 -33.65 -15.16
N GLU A 146 -8.19 -32.42 -14.74
CA GLU A 146 -7.35 -31.24 -14.94
C GLU A 146 -5.99 -31.36 -14.24
N TYR A 147 -5.98 -31.91 -13.03
CA TYR A 147 -4.74 -32.23 -12.31
C TYR A 147 -3.85 -33.18 -13.10
N SER A 148 -4.43 -34.26 -13.64
CA SER A 148 -3.68 -35.28 -14.38
C SER A 148 -3.10 -34.75 -15.68
N GLN A 149 -3.87 -33.93 -16.41
CA GLN A 149 -3.42 -33.28 -17.65
C GLN A 149 -2.31 -32.27 -17.41
N LYS A 150 -2.44 -31.40 -16.40
CA LYS A 150 -1.41 -30.40 -16.08
C LYS A 150 -0.15 -31.03 -15.52
N LYS A 151 -0.29 -32.13 -14.77
CA LYS A 151 0.85 -32.88 -14.24
C LYS A 151 1.67 -33.50 -15.38
N SER A 152 1.03 -34.07 -16.41
CA SER A 152 1.76 -34.64 -17.54
C SER A 152 2.47 -33.56 -18.37
N GLU A 153 1.85 -32.39 -18.56
CA GLU A 153 2.46 -31.23 -19.20
C GLU A 153 3.72 -30.75 -18.45
N ILE A 154 3.65 -30.63 -17.12
CA ILE A 154 4.82 -30.23 -16.29
C ILE A 154 5.94 -31.27 -16.36
N LEU A 155 5.60 -32.57 -16.43
CA LEU A 155 6.57 -33.65 -16.49
C LEU A 155 7.18 -33.83 -17.89
N GLN A 156 6.59 -33.27 -18.95
CA GLN A 156 7.21 -33.22 -20.29
C GLN A 156 8.39 -32.24 -20.36
N ASP A 157 8.50 -31.30 -19.42
CA ASP A 157 9.58 -30.31 -19.36
C ASP A 157 10.88 -30.84 -18.71
N LEU A 158 10.89 -32.10 -18.26
CA LEU A 158 12.05 -32.85 -17.74
C LEU A 158 13.02 -33.23 -18.86
#